data_AF-A0A928FMV7-F1
#
_entry.id   AF-A0A928FMV7-F1
#
_cell.length_a   1.000
_cell.length_b   1.000
_cell.length_c   1.000
_cell.angle_alpha   90.00
_cell.angle_beta   90.00
_cell.angle_gamma   90.00
#
_symmetry.space_group_name_H-M   'P 1'
#
loop_
_entity.id
_entity.type
_entity.pdbx_description
1 polymer ?
#
loop_
_entity_poly.entity_id
_entity_poly.type
_entity_poly.pdbx_seq_one_letter_code
_entity_poly.pdbx_strand_id
1 'polypeptide(L)'
;MKNTKILYFLLTLVVLLSSSTSIVSKAKESLEADDIYKDVVGNPKEFYEQYIDYELFEKQVRESLENFEEVIYFPKNTIPYSDEAFYAFWDMLDDEMSDLYYVSGSNINSSNGYLTYAKITYSATPDEVEVYNVTLESAMKNILLGIEGNDSLSDVEKLLLIHDRLAVLCQYDYTFSNYDAYDALVYKTSVCQGYAEAYSLLLDKVGIKNELCSSSQLNHAWNIVYLDGKPYHVDVTWDDPSWGGGKEAVLGYVRHTNFLRSTEGIIEAEHTANDFNSTPSDTTYDNYFWQNSESAFVLLNDEIYYIDESEGALVRYSDGAVLASIDDTWTAGGYSYWVGHYGKLVTDGENLYYSLSSGVYKYNFEKGKGELVYSPSLNGVESIYGLSYENGYIICQINESPNISSSSRYEKILVSAKDEKRDSIVVNENAFVLLDGEYAKGVPCNTTVSEVLEQIYNGNAVISDKLGRVLPLDDLCKTGDKITLVDGASIASQYEIVILGDVDGNGVVDATDYMRIKSVFLGNYSLEGSNKLAADVTADDRIDTTDYLRIKSFFLGTFDLYA
;
A
#
# COMPACT_ATOMS: atom_id res chain seq x y z
N MET A 1 35.58 -29.43 -36.22
CA MET A 1 36.65 -29.11 -35.25
C MET A 1 36.98 -27.62 -35.31
N LYS A 2 36.26 -26.81 -34.53
CA LYS A 2 36.70 -25.47 -34.10
C LYS A 2 36.16 -25.33 -32.68
N ASN A 3 37.06 -25.50 -31.70
CA ASN A 3 36.80 -25.28 -30.29
C ASN A 3 37.01 -23.78 -30.01
N THR A 4 35.95 -23.08 -29.63
CA THR A 4 36.05 -21.74 -29.06
C THR A 4 36.04 -21.90 -27.53
N LYS A 5 37.11 -21.42 -26.91
CA LYS A 5 37.33 -21.45 -25.46
C LYS A 5 36.40 -20.44 -24.78
N ILE A 6 35.60 -20.93 -23.84
CA ILE A 6 34.86 -20.12 -22.86
C ILE A 6 35.85 -19.70 -21.77
N LEU A 7 35.92 -18.39 -21.51
CA LEU A 7 36.75 -17.78 -20.49
C LEU A 7 35.94 -17.67 -19.20
N TYR A 8 36.20 -18.56 -18.24
CA TYR A 8 35.72 -18.43 -16.86
C TYR A 8 36.58 -17.38 -16.14
N PHE A 9 35.97 -16.31 -15.64
CA PHE A 9 36.60 -15.42 -14.67
C PHE A 9 36.18 -15.85 -13.26
N LEU A 10 37.11 -16.42 -12.50
CA LEU A 10 37.04 -16.55 -11.05
C LEU A 10 37.17 -15.16 -10.42
N LEU A 11 36.23 -14.77 -9.55
CA LEU A 11 36.50 -13.77 -8.51
C LEU A 11 36.53 -14.48 -7.15
N THR A 12 37.72 -14.53 -6.56
CA THR A 12 38.01 -15.04 -5.22
C THR A 12 37.38 -14.14 -4.14
N LEU A 13 36.49 -14.74 -3.36
CA LEU A 13 35.92 -14.21 -2.12
C LEU A 13 37.00 -14.17 -1.02
N VAL A 14 37.40 -12.98 -0.57
CA VAL A 14 38.15 -12.79 0.68
C VAL A 14 37.11 -12.47 1.76
N VAL A 15 36.76 -13.48 2.56
CA VAL A 15 35.95 -13.32 3.76
C VAL A 15 36.85 -12.76 4.87
N LEU A 16 36.61 -11.52 5.27
CA LEU A 16 37.02 -10.99 6.57
C LEU A 16 35.75 -10.67 7.36
N LEU A 17 35.68 -11.26 8.54
CA LEU A 17 34.60 -11.20 9.50
C LEU A 17 34.33 -9.77 10.00
N SER A 18 33.10 -9.30 9.81
CA SER A 18 32.39 -8.45 10.77
C SER A 18 30.90 -8.72 10.62
N SER A 19 30.28 -9.18 11.69
CA SER A 19 28.83 -9.33 11.83
C SER A 19 28.15 -7.98 11.67
N SER A 20 27.50 -7.77 10.53
CA SER A 20 26.54 -6.70 10.30
C SER A 20 25.48 -7.25 9.34
N THR A 21 24.23 -7.17 9.78
CA THR A 21 22.97 -7.35 9.05
C THR A 21 23.10 -7.10 7.54
N SER A 22 23.07 -8.17 6.76
CA SER A 22 22.90 -8.10 5.31
C SER A 22 21.40 -8.03 5.01
N ILE A 23 20.87 -6.82 4.80
CA ILE A 23 19.61 -6.66 4.08
C ILE A 23 19.93 -6.90 2.62
N VAL A 24 19.36 -7.95 2.06
CA VAL A 24 19.59 -8.39 0.68
C VAL A 24 18.79 -7.46 -0.24
N SER A 25 19.46 -6.66 -1.06
CA SER A 25 18.82 -5.95 -2.17
C SER A 25 18.32 -6.98 -3.19
N LYS A 26 17.03 -6.95 -3.56
CA LYS A 26 16.51 -7.68 -4.73
C LYS A 26 17.32 -7.25 -5.96
N ALA A 27 18.21 -8.12 -6.45
CA ALA A 27 18.74 -8.00 -7.80
C ALA A 27 17.77 -8.76 -8.71
N LYS A 28 16.71 -8.10 -9.18
CA LYS A 28 15.94 -8.59 -10.34
C LYS A 28 16.78 -8.26 -11.59
N GLU A 29 17.13 -9.26 -12.39
CA GLU A 29 17.69 -9.00 -13.74
C GLU A 29 16.64 -8.24 -14.55
N SER A 30 17.04 -7.12 -15.15
CA SER A 30 16.19 -6.38 -16.07
C SER A 30 15.84 -7.29 -17.26
N LEU A 31 14.58 -7.70 -17.36
CA LEU A 31 14.04 -8.21 -18.61
C LEU A 31 14.07 -7.05 -19.61
N GLU A 32 14.58 -7.27 -20.83
CA GLU A 32 14.54 -6.26 -21.87
C GLU A 32 13.08 -5.93 -22.18
N ALA A 33 12.77 -4.64 -22.37
CA ALA A 33 11.42 -4.12 -22.60
C ALA A 33 10.65 -4.75 -23.78
N ASP A 34 11.32 -5.54 -24.61
CA ASP A 34 10.78 -6.24 -25.79
C ASP A 34 10.21 -7.66 -25.49
N ASP A 35 10.33 -8.15 -24.24
CA ASP A 35 9.75 -9.44 -23.81
C ASP A 35 8.56 -9.30 -22.85
N ILE A 36 8.07 -8.07 -22.67
CA ILE A 36 6.84 -7.77 -21.95
C ILE A 36 5.66 -8.16 -22.87
N TYR A 37 4.98 -9.25 -22.52
CA TYR A 37 3.78 -9.80 -23.16
C TYR A 37 3.87 -10.10 -24.68
N LYS A 38 4.53 -11.20 -25.05
CA LYS A 38 4.21 -11.92 -26.29
C LYS A 38 3.19 -13.02 -25.98
N ASP A 39 1.99 -12.89 -26.54
CA ASP A 39 0.90 -13.87 -26.52
C ASP A 39 0.42 -14.31 -25.12
N VAL A 40 -0.53 -13.55 -24.55
CA VAL A 40 -1.50 -14.07 -23.57
C VAL A 40 -2.23 -15.23 -24.23
N VAL A 41 -2.26 -16.39 -23.58
CA VAL A 41 -3.29 -17.36 -23.98
C VAL A 41 -4.59 -16.80 -23.48
N GLY A 42 -5.56 -16.62 -24.39
CA GLY A 42 -6.91 -16.26 -24.01
C GLY A 42 -7.36 -17.16 -22.85
N ASN A 43 -7.56 -16.54 -21.69
CA ASN A 43 -7.98 -17.12 -20.42
C ASN A 43 -7.28 -18.46 -20.03
N PRO A 44 -6.39 -18.49 -19.03
CA PRO A 44 -5.66 -19.71 -18.64
C PRO A 44 -6.57 -20.90 -18.34
N LYS A 45 -7.76 -20.64 -17.76
CA LYS A 45 -8.81 -21.65 -17.56
C LYS A 45 -9.27 -22.26 -18.88
N GLU A 46 -9.59 -21.47 -19.90
CA GLU A 46 -10.03 -21.98 -21.21
C GLU A 46 -8.98 -22.88 -21.87
N PHE A 47 -7.69 -22.61 -21.67
CA PHE A 47 -6.62 -23.45 -22.18
C PHE A 47 -6.54 -24.79 -21.44
N TYR A 48 -6.39 -24.75 -20.11
CA TYR A 48 -6.13 -25.94 -19.32
C TYR A 48 -7.34 -26.86 -19.19
N GLU A 49 -8.56 -26.32 -19.17
CA GLU A 49 -9.81 -27.10 -19.08
C GLU A 49 -10.01 -28.04 -20.28
N GLN A 50 -9.28 -27.83 -21.39
CA GLN A 50 -9.25 -28.74 -22.54
C GLN A 50 -8.53 -30.07 -22.24
N TYR A 51 -7.65 -30.09 -21.23
CA TYR A 51 -6.74 -31.20 -20.95
C TYR A 51 -6.92 -31.79 -19.55
N ILE A 52 -7.28 -30.96 -18.57
CA ILE A 52 -7.31 -31.28 -17.14
C ILE A 52 -8.45 -30.54 -16.45
N ASP A 53 -8.74 -30.90 -15.20
CA ASP A 53 -9.62 -30.13 -14.31
C ASP A 53 -8.84 -28.90 -13.83
N TYR A 54 -9.22 -27.71 -14.31
CA TYR A 54 -8.48 -26.48 -14.03
C TYR A 54 -8.49 -26.12 -12.56
N GLU A 55 -9.66 -26.13 -11.92
CA GLU A 55 -9.82 -25.70 -10.52
C GLU A 55 -9.00 -26.60 -9.58
N LEU A 56 -8.91 -27.90 -9.88
CA LEU A 56 -8.06 -28.80 -9.11
C LEU A 56 -6.56 -28.52 -9.33
N PHE A 57 -6.16 -28.18 -10.54
CA PHE A 57 -4.76 -27.92 -10.89
C PHE A 57 -4.28 -26.55 -10.37
N GLU A 58 -5.08 -25.50 -10.55
CA GLU A 58 -4.87 -24.16 -9.99
C GLU A 58 -4.68 -24.25 -8.47
N LYS A 59 -5.57 -24.96 -7.78
CA LYS A 59 -5.45 -25.21 -6.34
C LYS A 59 -4.16 -25.94 -5.97
N GLN A 60 -3.77 -26.96 -6.73
CA GLN A 60 -2.51 -27.68 -6.50
C GLN A 60 -1.31 -26.74 -6.65
N VAL A 61 -1.31 -25.90 -7.69
CA VAL A 61 -0.24 -24.93 -7.96
C VAL A 61 -0.14 -23.94 -6.80
N ARG A 62 -1.26 -23.33 -6.39
CA ARG A 62 -1.32 -22.42 -5.25
C ARG A 62 -0.79 -23.05 -3.96
N GLU A 63 -1.27 -24.25 -3.60
CA GLU A 63 -0.80 -24.96 -2.41
C GLU A 63 0.71 -25.25 -2.47
N SER A 64 1.25 -25.62 -3.64
CA SER A 64 2.70 -25.81 -3.81
C SER A 64 3.49 -24.50 -3.62
N LEU A 65 3.00 -23.38 -4.12
CA LEU A 65 3.67 -22.07 -4.02
C LEU A 65 3.64 -21.52 -2.60
N GLU A 66 2.51 -21.63 -1.90
CA GLU A 66 2.37 -21.24 -0.48
C GLU A 66 3.32 -22.05 0.42
N ASN A 67 3.63 -23.29 0.04
CA ASN A 67 4.60 -24.15 0.72
C ASN A 67 6.05 -23.98 0.24
N PHE A 68 6.31 -23.01 -0.65
CA PHE A 68 7.63 -22.74 -1.25
C PHE A 68 8.26 -23.98 -1.92
N GLU A 69 7.43 -24.81 -2.58
CA GLU A 69 7.95 -25.94 -3.34
C GLU A 69 8.75 -25.45 -4.55
N GLU A 70 9.98 -25.93 -4.72
CA GLU A 70 10.83 -25.56 -5.86
C GLU A 70 10.35 -26.18 -7.20
N VAL A 71 9.47 -27.18 -7.14
CA VAL A 71 9.04 -27.97 -8.30
C VAL A 71 7.55 -28.29 -8.22
N ILE A 72 6.79 -27.82 -9.21
CA ILE A 72 5.37 -28.12 -9.38
C ILE A 72 5.20 -29.12 -10.52
N TYR A 73 4.55 -30.25 -10.27
CA TYR A 73 4.38 -31.30 -11.28
C TYR A 73 3.07 -31.14 -12.05
N PHE A 74 3.18 -31.15 -13.39
CA PHE A 74 2.02 -31.24 -14.27
C PHE A 74 1.49 -32.69 -14.32
N PRO A 75 0.18 -32.89 -14.52
CA PRO A 75 -0.34 -34.24 -14.70
C PRO A 75 0.32 -34.95 -15.88
N LYS A 76 0.67 -36.23 -15.67
CA LYS A 76 1.56 -36.95 -16.59
C LYS A 76 0.91 -37.21 -17.94
N ASN A 77 1.58 -36.80 -19.03
CA ASN A 77 1.15 -37.02 -20.42
C ASN A 77 -0.24 -36.45 -20.74
N THR A 78 -0.66 -35.35 -20.09
CA THR A 78 -1.96 -34.72 -20.34
C THR A 78 -1.83 -33.44 -21.15
N ILE A 79 -1.00 -32.49 -20.72
CA ILE A 79 -0.87 -31.17 -21.33
C ILE A 79 0.27 -31.19 -22.37
N PRO A 80 -0.01 -30.99 -23.66
CA PRO A 80 1.03 -30.89 -24.69
C PRO A 80 1.95 -29.70 -24.42
N TYR A 81 3.24 -29.84 -24.73
CA TYR A 81 4.16 -28.71 -24.70
C TYR A 81 3.92 -27.81 -25.91
N SER A 82 3.62 -26.54 -25.65
CA SER A 82 3.55 -25.46 -26.63
C SER A 82 3.89 -24.12 -25.96
N ASP A 83 4.12 -23.07 -26.76
CA ASP A 83 4.34 -21.73 -26.23
C ASP A 83 3.07 -21.24 -25.50
N GLU A 84 1.88 -21.58 -26.02
CA GLU A 84 0.60 -21.32 -25.35
C GLU A 84 0.54 -22.01 -23.97
N ALA A 85 0.96 -23.26 -23.86
CA ALA A 85 0.98 -23.94 -22.56
C ALA A 85 1.91 -23.25 -21.55
N PHE A 86 2.98 -22.61 -22.03
CA PHE A 86 3.88 -21.83 -21.19
C PHE A 86 3.24 -20.52 -20.73
N TYR A 87 2.66 -19.75 -21.63
CA TYR A 87 2.01 -18.49 -21.29
C TYR A 87 0.77 -18.70 -20.42
N ALA A 88 -0.08 -19.69 -20.70
CA ALA A 88 -1.21 -20.01 -19.84
C ALA A 88 -0.81 -20.35 -18.39
N PHE A 89 0.38 -20.94 -18.18
CA PHE A 89 0.89 -21.14 -16.81
C PHE A 89 1.22 -19.82 -16.14
N TRP A 90 1.84 -18.89 -16.87
CA TRP A 90 2.18 -17.56 -16.35
C TRP A 90 0.97 -16.69 -16.13
N ASP A 91 0.03 -16.66 -17.07
CA ASP A 91 -1.24 -15.95 -16.95
C ASP A 91 -2.00 -16.44 -15.70
N MET A 92 -1.99 -17.75 -15.40
CA MET A 92 -2.57 -18.27 -14.15
C MET A 92 -1.85 -17.76 -12.89
N LEU A 93 -0.53 -17.58 -12.92
CA LEU A 93 0.21 -17.05 -11.76
C LEU A 93 -0.07 -15.55 -11.57
N ASP A 94 -0.08 -14.77 -12.65
CA ASP A 94 -0.23 -13.32 -12.60
C ASP A 94 -1.71 -12.92 -12.38
N ASP A 95 -2.64 -13.52 -13.11
CA ASP A 95 -4.07 -13.14 -13.07
C ASP A 95 -4.79 -13.69 -11.83
N GLU A 96 -4.46 -14.91 -11.40
CA GLU A 96 -5.21 -15.63 -10.36
C GLU A 96 -4.43 -15.82 -9.05
N MET A 97 -3.13 -15.49 -9.04
CA MET A 97 -2.25 -15.63 -7.86
C MET A 97 -1.38 -14.40 -7.60
N SER A 98 -1.89 -13.21 -7.91
CA SER A 98 -1.22 -11.92 -7.69
C SER A 98 -0.86 -11.65 -6.21
N ASP A 99 -1.55 -12.30 -5.27
CA ASP A 99 -1.21 -12.30 -3.85
C ASP A 99 0.12 -13.03 -3.54
N LEU A 100 0.63 -13.83 -4.47
CA LEU A 100 1.91 -14.53 -4.40
C LEU A 100 3.05 -13.77 -5.10
N TYR A 101 3.11 -12.43 -4.95
CA TYR A 101 4.12 -11.50 -5.50
C TYR A 101 5.60 -11.89 -5.28
N TYR A 102 5.87 -12.86 -4.40
CA TYR A 102 7.21 -13.40 -4.15
C TYR A 102 7.64 -14.46 -5.17
N VAL A 103 6.73 -14.98 -6.01
CA VAL A 103 7.04 -15.84 -7.16
C VAL A 103 7.60 -14.97 -8.28
N SER A 104 8.86 -15.18 -8.67
CA SER A 104 9.57 -14.28 -9.59
C SER A 104 10.07 -14.95 -10.85
N GLY A 105 9.76 -16.23 -11.05
CA GLY A 105 10.36 -17.04 -12.10
C GLY A 105 9.75 -18.42 -12.15
N SER A 106 9.58 -18.94 -13.37
CA SER A 106 9.29 -20.34 -13.60
C SER A 106 10.09 -20.85 -14.80
N ASN A 107 10.53 -22.11 -14.73
CA ASN A 107 11.14 -22.82 -15.84
C ASN A 107 10.36 -24.12 -16.11
N ILE A 108 9.54 -24.10 -17.15
CA ILE A 108 8.70 -25.22 -17.55
C ILE A 108 9.51 -26.26 -18.33
N ASN A 109 9.42 -27.51 -17.90
CA ASN A 109 10.13 -28.64 -18.49
C ASN A 109 9.14 -29.63 -19.12
N SER A 110 9.52 -30.18 -20.27
CA SER A 110 8.71 -31.15 -21.01
C SER A 110 9.47 -32.43 -21.34
N SER A 111 8.73 -33.52 -21.54
CA SER A 111 9.26 -34.81 -21.99
C SER A 111 8.25 -35.50 -22.90
N ASN A 112 8.73 -36.12 -23.97
CA ASN A 112 7.89 -36.80 -24.97
C ASN A 112 6.76 -35.92 -25.55
N GLY A 113 6.96 -34.60 -25.61
CA GLY A 113 5.98 -33.64 -26.12
C GLY A 113 4.91 -33.19 -25.12
N TYR A 114 5.03 -33.54 -23.84
CA TYR A 114 4.11 -33.12 -22.78
C TYR A 114 4.83 -32.39 -21.65
N LEU A 115 4.14 -31.47 -20.98
CA LEU A 115 4.64 -30.83 -19.77
C LEU A 115 4.88 -31.87 -18.67
N THR A 116 5.90 -31.62 -17.85
CA THR A 116 6.28 -32.53 -16.75
C THR A 116 6.36 -31.82 -15.41
N TYR A 117 7.13 -30.74 -15.32
CA TYR A 117 7.18 -29.90 -14.11
C TYR A 117 7.57 -28.46 -14.44
N ALA A 118 7.18 -27.52 -13.58
CA ALA A 118 7.71 -26.17 -13.53
C ALA A 118 8.69 -26.07 -12.35
N LYS A 119 9.89 -25.53 -12.58
CA LYS A 119 10.80 -25.12 -11.51
C LYS A 119 10.52 -23.68 -11.14
N ILE A 120 10.22 -23.41 -9.89
CA ILE A 120 9.84 -22.08 -9.41
C ILE A 120 11.06 -21.37 -8.82
N THR A 121 11.15 -20.07 -9.10
CA THR A 121 12.10 -19.15 -8.49
C THR A 121 11.33 -18.19 -7.59
N TYR A 122 11.75 -18.08 -6.35
CA TYR A 122 11.21 -17.14 -5.38
C TYR A 122 12.18 -15.97 -5.20
N SER A 123 11.64 -14.75 -5.12
CA SER A 123 12.41 -13.53 -4.85
C SER A 123 12.59 -13.24 -3.36
N ALA A 124 11.96 -14.04 -2.50
CA ALA A 124 11.96 -13.91 -1.06
C ALA A 124 11.92 -15.28 -0.39
N THR A 125 12.46 -15.37 0.83
CA THR A 125 12.34 -16.53 1.71
C THR A 125 10.98 -16.54 2.44
N PRO A 126 10.54 -17.67 3.01
CA PRO A 126 9.29 -17.73 3.78
C PRO A 126 9.21 -16.69 4.90
N ASP A 127 10.30 -16.49 5.65
CA ASP A 127 10.36 -15.50 6.75
C ASP A 127 10.23 -14.05 6.21
N GLU A 128 10.80 -13.77 5.03
CA GLU A 128 10.65 -12.45 4.37
C GLU A 128 9.25 -12.23 3.84
N VAL A 129 8.59 -13.27 3.32
CA VAL A 129 7.20 -13.18 2.84
C VAL A 129 6.23 -12.91 3.98
N GLU A 130 6.45 -13.45 5.18
CA GLU A 130 5.65 -13.10 6.35
C GLU A 130 5.73 -11.60 6.67
N VAL A 131 6.93 -11.01 6.62
CA VAL A 131 7.16 -9.56 6.79
C VAL A 131 6.44 -8.76 5.71
N TYR A 132 6.61 -9.17 4.45
CA TYR A 132 6.01 -8.48 3.31
C TYR A 132 4.49 -8.57 3.34
N ASN A 133 3.89 -9.72 3.69
CA ASN A 133 2.44 -9.85 3.82
C ASN A 133 1.86 -8.90 4.87
N VAL A 134 2.51 -8.76 6.03
CA VAL A 134 2.08 -7.80 7.06
C VAL A 134 2.14 -6.35 6.55
N THR A 135 3.19 -6.03 5.79
CA THR A 135 3.38 -4.69 5.21
C THR A 135 2.33 -4.40 4.13
N LEU A 136 2.05 -5.38 3.27
CA LEU A 136 1.03 -5.32 2.23
C LEU A 136 -0.37 -5.14 2.82
N GLU A 137 -0.74 -5.94 3.81
CA GLU A 137 -2.02 -5.83 4.53
C GLU A 137 -2.18 -4.45 5.17
N SER A 138 -1.11 -3.90 5.75
CA SER A 138 -1.13 -2.56 6.33
C SER A 138 -1.31 -1.47 5.27
N ALA A 139 -0.66 -1.61 4.11
CA ALA A 139 -0.84 -0.69 2.98
C ALA A 139 -2.28 -0.74 2.44
N MET A 140 -2.85 -1.94 2.28
CA MET A 140 -4.24 -2.12 1.86
C MET A 140 -5.23 -1.52 2.85
N LYS A 141 -5.05 -1.76 4.16
CA LYS A 141 -5.91 -1.19 5.20
C LYS A 141 -5.95 0.33 5.17
N ASN A 142 -4.84 0.98 4.85
CA ASN A 142 -4.79 2.44 4.68
C ASN A 142 -5.65 2.91 3.49
N ILE A 143 -5.55 2.22 2.35
CA ILE A 143 -6.39 2.52 1.17
C ILE A 143 -7.87 2.20 1.45
N LEU A 144 -8.16 1.19 2.26
CA LEU A 144 -9.52 0.75 2.55
C LEU A 144 -10.13 1.44 3.78
N LEU A 145 -9.44 2.40 4.39
CA LEU A 145 -9.89 3.08 5.61
C LEU A 145 -11.25 3.77 5.39
N GLY A 146 -12.27 3.34 6.14
CA GLY A 146 -13.65 3.81 6.03
C GLY A 146 -14.47 3.17 4.89
N ILE A 147 -13.86 2.30 4.08
CA ILE A 147 -14.48 1.61 2.95
C ILE A 147 -14.78 0.15 3.31
N GLU A 148 -13.78 -0.59 3.79
CA GLU A 148 -13.95 -2.00 4.15
C GLU A 148 -14.95 -2.17 5.30
N GLY A 149 -15.93 -3.06 5.12
CA GLY A 149 -17.01 -3.28 6.07
C GLY A 149 -18.04 -2.15 6.15
N ASN A 150 -17.95 -1.11 5.31
CA ASN A 150 -18.93 -0.03 5.28
C ASN A 150 -20.12 -0.37 4.38
N ASP A 151 -21.25 -0.74 5.00
CA ASP A 151 -22.49 -1.10 4.31
C ASP A 151 -23.29 0.11 3.80
N SER A 152 -22.94 1.35 4.18
CA SER A 152 -23.60 2.54 3.64
C SER A 152 -23.11 2.92 2.26
N LEU A 153 -21.91 2.44 1.87
CA LEU A 153 -21.33 2.68 0.56
C LEU A 153 -21.80 1.61 -0.43
N SER A 154 -22.29 2.05 -1.59
CA SER A 154 -22.56 1.20 -2.74
C SER A 154 -21.26 0.70 -3.39
N ASP A 155 -21.35 -0.35 -4.20
CA ASP A 155 -20.19 -0.90 -4.91
C ASP A 155 -19.54 0.12 -5.86
N VAL A 156 -20.33 0.99 -6.49
CA VAL A 156 -19.82 2.10 -7.33
C VAL A 156 -19.00 3.10 -6.51
N GLU A 157 -19.48 3.44 -5.31
CA GLU A 157 -18.79 4.36 -4.41
C GLU A 157 -17.48 3.76 -3.88
N LYS A 158 -17.50 2.46 -3.54
CA LYS A 158 -16.28 1.73 -3.14
C LYS A 158 -15.26 1.67 -4.28
N LEU A 159 -15.69 1.32 -5.50
CA LEU A 159 -14.83 1.30 -6.69
C LEU A 159 -14.14 2.63 -6.93
N LEU A 160 -14.90 3.73 -6.85
CA LEU A 160 -14.41 5.10 -7.08
C LEU A 160 -13.39 5.51 -6.03
N LEU A 161 -13.70 5.31 -4.74
CA LEU A 161 -12.78 5.68 -3.66
C LEU A 161 -11.48 4.86 -3.68
N ILE A 162 -11.55 3.57 -3.99
CA ILE A 162 -10.37 2.70 -4.11
C ILE A 162 -9.53 3.10 -5.33
N HIS A 163 -10.17 3.39 -6.46
CA HIS A 163 -9.53 3.83 -7.69
C HIS A 163 -8.68 5.09 -7.43
N ASP A 164 -9.30 6.11 -6.84
CA ASP A 164 -8.66 7.39 -6.62
C ASP A 164 -7.53 7.31 -5.60
N ARG A 165 -7.73 6.54 -4.52
CA ARG A 165 -6.68 6.35 -3.51
C ARG A 165 -5.46 5.64 -4.10
N LEU A 166 -5.66 4.67 -5.00
CA LEU A 166 -4.55 4.01 -5.68
C LEU A 166 -3.85 4.94 -6.68
N ALA A 167 -4.62 5.69 -7.49
CA ALA A 167 -4.08 6.65 -8.46
C ALA A 167 -3.29 7.79 -7.80
N VAL A 168 -3.70 8.26 -6.62
CA VAL A 168 -2.94 9.26 -5.84
C VAL A 168 -1.72 8.66 -5.16
N LEU A 169 -1.81 7.39 -4.73
CA LEU A 169 -0.76 6.73 -3.96
C LEU A 169 0.45 6.38 -4.82
N CYS A 170 0.20 5.74 -5.97
CA CYS A 170 1.23 5.12 -6.79
C CYS A 170 1.68 6.04 -7.93
N GLN A 171 2.96 5.98 -8.28
CA GLN A 171 3.54 6.66 -9.43
C GLN A 171 4.02 5.67 -10.50
N TYR A 172 3.74 5.96 -11.77
CA TYR A 172 4.13 5.09 -12.87
C TYR A 172 5.64 4.91 -12.99
N ASP A 173 6.09 3.66 -13.03
CA ASP A 173 7.50 3.31 -13.13
C ASP A 173 7.99 3.26 -14.59
N TYR A 174 8.60 4.34 -15.06
CA TYR A 174 9.22 4.40 -16.39
C TYR A 174 10.59 3.70 -16.47
N THR A 175 11.12 3.21 -15.35
CA THR A 175 12.34 2.38 -15.35
C THR A 175 12.04 0.91 -15.63
N PHE A 176 10.76 0.51 -15.54
CA PHE A 176 10.32 -0.87 -15.72
C PHE A 176 11.07 -1.80 -14.76
N SER A 177 11.07 -1.46 -13.47
CA SER A 177 11.70 -2.26 -12.41
C SER A 177 10.69 -2.84 -11.40
N ASN A 178 9.50 -2.24 -11.34
CA ASN A 178 8.44 -2.54 -10.38
C ASN A 178 7.18 -2.97 -11.13
N TYR A 179 6.61 -4.12 -10.79
CA TYR A 179 5.62 -4.82 -11.63
C TYR A 179 4.42 -5.38 -10.90
N ASP A 180 4.51 -5.57 -9.58
CA ASP A 180 3.50 -6.31 -8.82
C ASP A 180 2.67 -5.40 -7.90
N ALA A 181 1.59 -5.95 -7.33
CA ALA A 181 0.73 -5.25 -6.37
C ALA A 181 1.49 -4.75 -5.13
N TYR A 182 2.51 -5.50 -4.66
CA TYR A 182 3.32 -5.09 -3.52
C TYR A 182 4.10 -3.82 -3.84
N ASP A 183 4.73 -3.78 -5.03
CA ASP A 183 5.45 -2.60 -5.49
C ASP A 183 4.50 -1.38 -5.58
N ALA A 184 3.29 -1.54 -6.13
CA ALA A 184 2.31 -0.47 -6.24
C ALA A 184 1.80 0.04 -4.87
N LEU A 185 1.51 -0.86 -3.93
CA LEU A 185 0.90 -0.51 -2.65
C LEU A 185 1.92 -0.07 -1.59
N VAL A 186 3.08 -0.72 -1.54
CA VAL A 186 4.09 -0.50 -0.49
C VAL A 186 5.19 0.44 -0.99
N TYR A 187 5.76 0.19 -2.17
CA TYR A 187 6.79 1.06 -2.74
C TYR A 187 6.22 2.27 -3.47
N LYS A 188 4.90 2.28 -3.69
CA LYS A 188 4.17 3.41 -4.31
C LYS A 188 4.66 3.70 -5.73
N THR A 189 5.20 2.69 -6.42
CA THR A 189 5.61 2.81 -7.81
C THR A 189 5.54 1.45 -8.50
N SER A 190 4.94 1.41 -9.68
CA SER A 190 4.80 0.19 -10.47
C SER A 190 4.46 0.51 -11.94
N VAL A 191 4.57 -0.48 -12.82
CA VAL A 191 4.00 -0.41 -14.18
C VAL A 191 2.52 -0.79 -14.18
N CYS A 192 1.87 -0.74 -15.35
CA CYS A 192 0.43 -0.98 -15.50
C CYS A 192 -0.06 -2.30 -14.88
N GLN A 193 0.73 -3.37 -14.96
CA GLN A 193 0.43 -4.64 -14.31
C GLN A 193 0.22 -4.50 -12.80
N GLY A 194 1.16 -3.87 -12.07
CA GLY A 194 1.05 -3.75 -10.63
C GLY A 194 -0.07 -2.83 -10.17
N TYR A 195 -0.46 -1.83 -10.97
CA TYR A 195 -1.69 -1.06 -10.72
C TYR A 195 -2.93 -1.96 -10.84
N ALA A 196 -3.02 -2.76 -11.90
CA ALA A 196 -4.17 -3.61 -12.15
C ALA A 196 -4.30 -4.71 -11.09
N GLU A 197 -3.19 -5.33 -10.69
CA GLU A 197 -3.14 -6.31 -9.59
C GLU A 197 -3.47 -5.68 -8.24
N ALA A 198 -2.90 -4.51 -7.91
CA ALA A 198 -3.21 -3.81 -6.66
C ALA A 198 -4.69 -3.43 -6.57
N TYR A 199 -5.29 -2.95 -7.66
CA TYR A 199 -6.70 -2.64 -7.70
C TYR A 199 -7.54 -3.91 -7.49
N SER A 200 -7.22 -4.99 -8.20
CA SER A 200 -7.87 -6.29 -8.04
C SER A 200 -7.86 -6.78 -6.58
N LEU A 201 -6.67 -6.77 -5.95
CA LEU A 201 -6.49 -7.20 -4.56
C LEU A 201 -7.32 -6.36 -3.56
N LEU A 202 -7.40 -5.05 -3.78
CA LEU A 202 -8.23 -4.15 -2.96
C LEU A 202 -9.73 -4.40 -3.16
N LEU A 203 -10.16 -4.70 -4.40
CA LEU A 203 -11.56 -5.01 -4.71
C LEU A 203 -12.01 -6.35 -4.11
N ASP A 204 -11.11 -7.34 -4.09
CA ASP A 204 -11.38 -8.64 -3.46
C ASP A 204 -11.66 -8.50 -1.95
N LYS A 205 -10.92 -7.63 -1.25
CA LYS A 205 -11.15 -7.32 0.17
C LYS A 205 -12.53 -6.75 0.45
N VAL A 206 -13.11 -6.01 -0.50
CA VAL A 206 -14.46 -5.45 -0.38
C VAL A 206 -15.54 -6.28 -1.08
N GLY A 207 -15.18 -7.45 -1.62
CA GLY A 207 -16.10 -8.41 -2.21
C GLY A 207 -16.63 -8.02 -3.59
N ILE A 208 -15.91 -7.14 -4.33
CA ILE A 208 -16.33 -6.70 -5.67
C ILE A 208 -15.65 -7.58 -6.71
N LYS A 209 -16.48 -8.31 -7.47
CA LYS A 209 -15.99 -9.19 -8.53
C LYS A 209 -15.27 -8.37 -9.61
N ASN A 210 -14.07 -8.81 -9.96
CA ASN A 210 -13.21 -8.20 -10.96
C ASN A 210 -12.36 -9.27 -11.68
N GLU A 211 -11.70 -8.88 -12.76
CA GLU A 211 -10.71 -9.68 -13.49
C GLU A 211 -9.69 -8.75 -14.17
N LEU A 212 -8.49 -9.25 -14.46
CA LEU A 212 -7.50 -8.53 -15.25
C LEU A 212 -7.89 -8.52 -16.73
N CYS A 213 -7.50 -7.46 -17.43
CA CYS A 213 -7.66 -7.28 -18.87
C CYS A 213 -6.36 -6.73 -19.43
N SER A 214 -5.90 -7.26 -20.57
CA SER A 214 -4.64 -6.86 -21.17
C SER A 214 -4.73 -6.77 -22.69
N SER A 215 -3.78 -6.05 -23.29
CA SER A 215 -3.60 -5.95 -24.74
C SER A 215 -2.11 -5.96 -25.06
N SER A 216 -1.70 -6.90 -25.92
CA SER A 216 -0.33 -6.98 -26.44
C SER A 216 -0.04 -5.84 -27.42
N GLN A 217 -1.03 -5.42 -28.20
CA GLN A 217 -0.89 -4.31 -29.15
C GLN A 217 -0.69 -2.96 -28.45
N LEU A 218 -1.30 -2.77 -27.27
CA LEU A 218 -1.07 -1.60 -26.43
C LEU A 218 0.14 -1.77 -25.51
N ASN A 219 0.63 -3.01 -25.32
CA ASN A 219 1.55 -3.39 -24.25
C ASN A 219 1.05 -2.87 -22.89
N HIS A 220 -0.18 -3.21 -22.54
CA HIS A 220 -0.91 -2.60 -21.42
C HIS A 220 -1.83 -3.58 -20.71
N ALA A 221 -2.02 -3.37 -19.40
CA ALA A 221 -2.90 -4.15 -18.53
C ALA A 221 -3.74 -3.22 -17.63
N TRP A 222 -4.99 -3.60 -17.38
CA TRP A 222 -6.00 -2.90 -16.58
C TRP A 222 -7.05 -3.88 -16.05
N ASN A 223 -8.21 -3.42 -15.58
CA ASN A 223 -9.24 -4.28 -14.97
C ASN A 223 -10.58 -4.25 -15.70
N ILE A 224 -11.33 -5.33 -15.56
CA ILE A 224 -12.79 -5.37 -15.77
C ILE A 224 -13.45 -5.62 -14.42
N VAL A 225 -14.43 -4.80 -14.06
CA VAL A 225 -15.20 -4.90 -12.80
C VAL A 225 -16.66 -5.19 -13.09
N TYR A 226 -17.33 -5.89 -12.17
CA TYR A 226 -18.72 -6.32 -12.36
C TYR A 226 -19.65 -5.59 -11.38
N LEU A 227 -20.56 -4.78 -11.92
CA LEU A 227 -21.62 -4.09 -11.18
C LEU A 227 -22.97 -4.66 -11.56
N ASP A 228 -23.72 -5.17 -10.58
CA ASP A 228 -25.01 -5.85 -10.82
C ASP A 228 -24.94 -6.93 -11.92
N GLY A 229 -23.80 -7.62 -12.00
CA GLY A 229 -23.51 -8.66 -12.99
C GLY A 229 -23.13 -8.14 -14.39
N LYS A 230 -22.99 -6.83 -14.57
CA LYS A 230 -22.56 -6.21 -15.84
C LYS A 230 -21.08 -5.84 -15.78
N PRO A 231 -20.29 -6.18 -16.81
CA PRO A 231 -18.86 -5.87 -16.85
C PRO A 231 -18.60 -4.45 -17.38
N TYR A 232 -17.63 -3.77 -16.78
CA TYR A 232 -17.13 -2.44 -17.16
C TYR A 232 -15.61 -2.43 -17.10
N HIS A 233 -14.95 -1.73 -18.01
CA HIS A 233 -13.51 -1.50 -17.91
C HIS A 233 -13.19 -0.41 -16.89
N VAL A 234 -12.08 -0.60 -16.17
CA VAL A 234 -11.47 0.39 -15.26
C VAL A 234 -9.96 0.38 -15.47
N ASP A 235 -9.35 1.53 -15.74
CA ASP A 235 -7.91 1.66 -15.92
C ASP A 235 -7.34 2.77 -15.03
N VAL A 236 -6.87 2.36 -13.85
CA VAL A 236 -6.26 3.26 -12.85
C VAL A 236 -4.97 3.90 -13.40
N THR A 237 -4.21 3.17 -14.23
CA THR A 237 -2.93 3.65 -14.75
C THR A 237 -3.11 4.80 -15.73
N TRP A 238 -4.06 4.70 -16.65
CA TRP A 238 -4.30 5.77 -17.63
C TRP A 238 -5.05 6.97 -17.02
N ASP A 239 -5.70 6.77 -15.88
CA ASP A 239 -6.30 7.82 -15.07
C ASP A 239 -5.32 8.46 -14.05
N ASP A 240 -4.14 7.86 -13.83
CA ASP A 240 -3.03 8.47 -13.07
C ASP A 240 -2.32 9.57 -13.91
N PRO A 241 -2.24 10.81 -13.42
CA PRO A 241 -1.55 11.91 -14.13
C PRO A 241 -0.06 11.72 -14.39
N SER A 242 0.61 10.82 -13.66
CA SER A 242 2.02 10.51 -13.84
C SER A 242 2.28 9.72 -15.14
N TRP A 243 1.23 9.12 -15.71
CA TRP A 243 1.25 8.43 -16.99
C TRP A 243 1.35 9.39 -18.20
N GLY A 244 2.00 8.96 -19.27
CA GLY A 244 2.05 9.68 -20.55
C GLY A 244 3.17 10.73 -20.73
N GLY A 245 4.29 10.65 -20.01
CA GLY A 245 5.47 11.48 -20.36
C GLY A 245 6.52 11.75 -19.30
N GLY A 246 6.62 10.94 -18.24
CA GLY A 246 7.68 11.09 -17.22
C GLY A 246 7.62 12.41 -16.45
N LYS A 247 6.43 13.01 -16.36
CA LYS A 247 6.22 14.25 -15.60
C LYS A 247 6.04 13.92 -14.12
N GLU A 248 6.52 14.82 -13.26
CA GLU A 248 6.19 14.78 -11.83
C GLU A 248 4.66 14.83 -11.67
N ALA A 249 4.10 13.94 -10.83
CA ALA A 249 2.67 13.90 -10.59
C ALA A 249 2.21 15.20 -9.90
N VAL A 250 1.03 15.70 -10.29
CA VAL A 250 0.37 16.78 -9.54
C VAL A 250 -0.32 16.16 -8.33
N LEU A 251 0.02 16.61 -7.12
CA LEU A 251 -0.52 16.05 -5.88
C LEU A 251 -2.06 16.11 -5.85
N GLY A 252 -2.71 14.97 -5.59
CA GLY A 252 -4.17 14.85 -5.48
C GLY A 252 -4.92 14.92 -6.81
N TYR A 253 -4.21 14.95 -7.94
CA TYR A 253 -4.81 14.90 -9.27
C TYR A 253 -5.10 13.45 -9.64
N VAL A 254 -6.33 13.19 -10.08
CA VAL A 254 -6.80 11.88 -10.58
C VAL A 254 -7.79 12.15 -11.69
N ARG A 255 -7.69 11.45 -12.82
CA ARG A 255 -8.72 11.49 -13.87
C ARG A 255 -9.72 10.37 -13.68
N HIS A 256 -10.81 10.43 -14.43
CA HIS A 256 -11.84 9.39 -14.45
C HIS A 256 -12.27 9.09 -15.89
N THR A 257 -11.37 9.28 -16.85
CA THR A 257 -11.66 9.11 -18.28
C THR A 257 -11.85 7.63 -18.60
N ASN A 258 -11.16 6.76 -17.86
CA ASN A 258 -11.14 5.32 -18.08
C ASN A 258 -11.88 4.55 -16.97
N PHE A 259 -12.62 5.25 -16.11
CA PHE A 259 -13.40 4.66 -15.03
C PHE A 259 -14.81 4.24 -15.48
N LEU A 260 -15.14 2.96 -15.26
CA LEU A 260 -16.42 2.31 -15.57
C LEU A 260 -16.87 2.47 -17.03
N ARG A 261 -15.98 2.20 -17.98
CA ARG A 261 -16.25 2.35 -19.41
C ARG A 261 -16.83 1.07 -20.03
N SER A 262 -17.71 1.23 -21.01
CA SER A 262 -17.98 0.19 -21.99
C SER A 262 -16.77 -0.01 -22.91
N THR A 263 -16.75 -1.06 -23.73
CA THR A 263 -15.72 -1.26 -24.75
C THR A 263 -15.72 -0.13 -25.78
N GLU A 264 -16.88 0.41 -26.17
CA GLU A 264 -16.93 1.59 -27.05
C GLU A 264 -16.33 2.81 -26.32
N GLY A 265 -16.71 2.99 -25.06
CA GLY A 265 -16.20 4.07 -24.22
C GLY A 265 -14.70 4.03 -24.02
N ILE A 266 -14.09 2.87 -23.75
CA ILE A 266 -12.64 2.78 -23.51
C ILE A 266 -11.85 2.94 -24.83
N ILE A 267 -12.40 2.51 -25.97
CA ILE A 267 -11.80 2.78 -27.29
C ILE A 267 -11.80 4.28 -27.60
N GLU A 268 -12.88 5.00 -27.25
CA GLU A 268 -12.93 6.47 -27.34
C GLU A 268 -11.90 7.15 -26.43
N ALA A 269 -11.52 6.50 -25.33
CA ALA A 269 -10.48 6.93 -24.40
C ALA A 269 -9.05 6.47 -24.80
N GLU A 270 -8.85 6.13 -26.07
CA GLU A 270 -7.57 5.81 -26.73
C GLU A 270 -7.08 4.34 -26.61
N HIS A 271 -7.83 3.42 -25.98
CA HIS A 271 -7.56 1.97 -26.03
C HIS A 271 -7.97 1.36 -27.37
N THR A 272 -7.30 1.78 -28.45
CA THR A 272 -7.72 1.51 -29.85
C THR A 272 -7.34 0.14 -30.40
N ALA A 273 -6.78 -0.76 -29.58
CA ALA A 273 -6.45 -2.12 -29.97
C ALA A 273 -7.70 -3.01 -30.11
N ASN A 274 -7.52 -4.22 -30.64
CA ASN A 274 -8.63 -5.16 -30.88
C ASN A 274 -8.36 -6.58 -30.34
N ASP A 275 -7.36 -6.73 -29.49
CA ASP A 275 -6.90 -7.99 -28.89
C ASP A 275 -7.19 -8.10 -27.39
N PHE A 276 -8.12 -7.31 -26.86
CA PHE A 276 -8.56 -7.35 -25.45
C PHE A 276 -10.01 -7.80 -25.30
N ASN A 277 -10.42 -8.11 -24.07
CA ASN A 277 -11.79 -8.55 -23.75
C ASN A 277 -12.81 -7.43 -24.07
N SER A 278 -13.62 -7.65 -25.11
CA SER A 278 -14.61 -6.67 -25.61
C SER A 278 -16.04 -6.95 -25.15
N THR A 279 -16.21 -7.71 -24.06
CA THR A 279 -17.54 -8.04 -23.52
C THR A 279 -18.25 -6.87 -22.79
N PRO A 280 -17.57 -5.89 -22.16
CA PRO A 280 -18.21 -4.70 -21.61
C PRO A 280 -18.98 -3.90 -22.67
N SER A 281 -20.32 -3.92 -22.63
CA SER A 281 -21.16 -3.27 -23.66
C SER A 281 -22.21 -2.32 -23.10
N ASP A 282 -22.32 -2.23 -21.78
CA ASP A 282 -23.26 -1.33 -21.13
C ASP A 282 -22.66 0.07 -21.05
N THR A 283 -23.35 1.07 -21.62
CA THR A 283 -22.85 2.44 -21.78
C THR A 283 -23.33 3.40 -20.68
N THR A 284 -23.91 2.89 -19.59
CA THR A 284 -24.51 3.70 -18.51
C THR A 284 -23.56 4.79 -18.00
N TYR A 285 -22.26 4.51 -17.99
CA TYR A 285 -21.23 5.32 -17.36
C TYR A 285 -20.25 6.00 -18.34
N ASP A 286 -20.41 5.82 -19.65
CA ASP A 286 -19.49 6.35 -20.66
C ASP A 286 -19.44 7.88 -20.74
N ASN A 287 -20.45 8.58 -20.23
CA ASN A 287 -20.46 10.05 -20.20
C ASN A 287 -20.95 10.55 -18.84
N TYR A 288 -20.45 9.93 -17.77
CA TYR A 288 -20.90 10.20 -16.42
C TYR A 288 -20.11 11.33 -15.76
N PHE A 289 -20.69 11.93 -14.72
CA PHE A 289 -20.24 13.22 -14.20
C PHE A 289 -18.82 13.21 -13.59
N TRP A 290 -18.30 12.07 -13.13
CA TRP A 290 -16.95 11.99 -12.56
C TRP A 290 -15.86 12.36 -13.58
N GLN A 291 -16.14 12.25 -14.88
CA GLN A 291 -15.25 12.70 -15.95
C GLN A 291 -15.03 14.22 -15.92
N ASN A 292 -15.87 14.98 -15.20
CA ASN A 292 -15.70 16.42 -14.99
C ASN A 292 -14.83 16.74 -13.75
N SER A 293 -14.17 15.74 -13.16
CA SER A 293 -13.28 15.92 -12.00
C SER A 293 -11.87 15.45 -12.32
N GLU A 294 -10.88 16.33 -12.16
CA GLU A 294 -9.45 15.98 -12.16
C GLU A 294 -8.86 16.05 -10.73
N SER A 295 -9.66 15.71 -9.72
CA SER A 295 -9.29 15.64 -8.30
C SER A 295 -9.86 14.37 -7.68
N ALA A 296 -9.16 13.80 -6.70
CA ALA A 296 -9.68 12.65 -5.96
C ALA A 296 -11.01 12.96 -5.25
N PHE A 297 -11.93 12.00 -5.29
CA PHE A 297 -13.11 11.90 -4.44
C PHE A 297 -12.67 11.51 -3.03
N VAL A 298 -13.21 12.19 -2.01
CA VAL A 298 -12.81 11.95 -0.61
C VAL A 298 -14.00 11.55 0.25
N LEU A 299 -13.79 10.54 1.08
CA LEU A 299 -14.74 10.07 2.08
C LEU A 299 -14.49 10.78 3.42
N LEU A 300 -15.53 11.39 3.99
CA LEU A 300 -15.50 11.98 5.33
C LEU A 300 -16.87 11.81 5.99
N ASN A 301 -16.91 11.17 7.17
CA ASN A 301 -18.15 10.91 7.92
C ASN A 301 -19.24 10.21 7.09
N ASP A 302 -18.87 9.12 6.40
CA ASP A 302 -19.75 8.33 5.51
C ASP A 302 -20.35 9.09 4.32
N GLU A 303 -19.85 10.29 4.01
CA GLU A 303 -20.24 11.08 2.85
C GLU A 303 -19.04 11.29 1.91
N ILE A 304 -19.32 11.27 0.61
CA ILE A 304 -18.31 11.50 -0.43
C ILE A 304 -18.39 12.94 -0.91
N TYR A 305 -17.23 13.56 -1.10
CA TYR A 305 -17.07 14.92 -1.61
C TYR A 305 -16.11 14.94 -2.79
N TYR A 306 -16.34 15.84 -3.74
CA TYR A 306 -15.51 15.96 -4.94
C TYR A 306 -15.50 17.39 -5.48
N ILE A 307 -14.57 17.68 -6.38
CA ILE A 307 -14.54 18.94 -7.12
C ILE A 307 -15.14 18.69 -8.50
N ASP A 308 -16.22 19.40 -8.81
CA ASP A 308 -16.74 19.50 -10.17
C ASP A 308 -16.01 20.64 -10.88
N GLU A 309 -15.11 20.30 -11.80
CA GLU A 309 -14.35 21.31 -12.54
C GLU A 309 -15.18 21.97 -13.64
N SER A 310 -16.29 21.36 -14.08
CA SER A 310 -17.17 22.00 -15.07
C SER A 310 -17.98 23.14 -14.46
N GLU A 311 -18.39 22.98 -13.19
CA GLU A 311 -19.12 23.99 -12.42
C GLU A 311 -18.19 24.87 -11.55
N GLY A 312 -16.90 24.50 -11.43
CA GLY A 312 -15.95 25.16 -10.55
C GLY A 312 -16.43 25.12 -9.10
N ALA A 313 -16.77 23.93 -8.58
CA ALA A 313 -17.46 23.79 -7.30
C ALA A 313 -16.96 22.59 -6.46
N LEU A 314 -16.92 22.75 -5.13
CA LEU A 314 -16.85 21.64 -4.18
C LEU A 314 -18.27 21.12 -3.96
N VAL A 315 -18.49 19.83 -4.19
CA VAL A 315 -19.80 19.21 -4.23
C VAL A 315 -19.86 18.01 -3.28
N ARG A 316 -21.00 17.83 -2.61
CA ARG A 316 -21.33 16.58 -1.91
C ARG A 316 -22.00 15.61 -2.87
N TYR A 317 -21.48 14.38 -2.92
CA TYR A 317 -21.89 13.34 -3.86
C TYR A 317 -23.36 12.93 -3.72
N SER A 318 -23.84 12.72 -2.49
CA SER A 318 -25.15 12.12 -2.21
C SER A 318 -26.36 12.90 -2.75
N ASP A 319 -26.26 14.23 -2.81
CA ASP A 319 -27.36 15.10 -3.23
C ASP A 319 -26.96 16.21 -4.22
N GLY A 320 -25.70 16.23 -4.65
CA GLY A 320 -25.17 17.25 -5.56
C GLY A 320 -25.12 18.66 -4.95
N ALA A 321 -25.17 18.79 -3.61
CA ALA A 321 -25.12 20.09 -2.97
C ALA A 321 -23.76 20.77 -3.19
N VAL A 322 -23.79 21.96 -3.78
CA VAL A 322 -22.62 22.83 -3.89
C VAL A 322 -22.30 23.44 -2.53
N LEU A 323 -21.11 23.13 -2.02
CA LEU A 323 -20.63 23.54 -0.71
C LEU A 323 -19.78 24.81 -0.76
N ALA A 324 -18.93 24.93 -1.77
CA ALA A 324 -18.06 26.09 -1.97
C ALA A 324 -17.74 26.32 -3.45
N SER A 325 -17.44 27.57 -3.81
CA SER A 325 -16.95 27.95 -5.14
C SER A 325 -15.44 27.68 -5.24
N ILE A 326 -15.06 27.06 -6.35
CA ILE A 326 -13.69 26.80 -6.82
C ILE A 326 -13.39 27.67 -8.07
N ASP A 327 -14.30 28.60 -8.42
CA ASP A 327 -14.08 29.62 -9.45
C ASP A 327 -12.97 30.60 -9.06
N ASP A 328 -11.78 30.40 -9.65
CA ASP A 328 -10.59 31.21 -9.47
C ASP A 328 -9.71 31.11 -10.74
N THR A 329 -8.62 31.88 -10.82
CA THR A 329 -7.76 31.97 -12.02
C THR A 329 -6.36 31.45 -11.76
N TRP A 330 -5.99 30.35 -12.44
CA TRP A 330 -4.67 29.73 -12.36
C TRP A 330 -3.72 30.21 -13.47
N THR A 331 -2.42 30.36 -13.16
CA THR A 331 -1.39 30.87 -14.09
C THR A 331 -0.88 29.83 -15.08
N ALA A 332 -0.65 30.17 -16.34
CA ALA A 332 -0.25 29.24 -17.40
C ALA A 332 1.18 29.38 -17.92
N GLY A 333 2.11 29.69 -17.03
CA GLY A 333 3.47 30.07 -17.38
C GLY A 333 3.54 31.47 -17.98
N GLY A 334 4.59 32.22 -17.62
CA GLY A 334 4.71 33.62 -18.03
C GLY A 334 3.52 34.46 -17.53
N TYR A 335 2.85 35.19 -18.42
CA TYR A 335 1.71 36.08 -18.09
C TYR A 335 0.37 35.55 -18.64
N SER A 336 0.25 34.23 -18.80
CA SER A 336 -0.95 33.58 -19.30
C SER A 336 -1.77 33.00 -18.16
N TYR A 337 -3.04 32.68 -18.42
CA TYR A 337 -3.94 32.01 -17.48
C TYR A 337 -4.53 30.76 -18.12
N TRP A 338 -4.77 29.71 -17.32
CA TRP A 338 -5.47 28.52 -17.79
C TRP A 338 -6.97 28.75 -17.87
N VAL A 339 -7.59 28.03 -18.79
CA VAL A 339 -9.05 27.92 -18.89
C VAL A 339 -9.45 26.66 -18.15
N GLY A 340 -10.25 26.80 -17.10
CA GLY A 340 -10.69 25.68 -16.25
C GLY A 340 -10.39 25.93 -14.77
N HIS A 341 -10.82 24.98 -13.94
CA HIS A 341 -10.70 25.03 -12.49
C HIS A 341 -9.72 23.94 -12.05
N TYR A 342 -8.70 24.30 -11.27
CA TYR A 342 -7.65 23.35 -10.86
C TYR A 342 -7.58 23.19 -9.34
N GLY A 343 -8.71 23.37 -8.67
CA GLY A 343 -8.79 23.06 -7.25
C GLY A 343 -8.49 21.58 -7.01
N LYS A 344 -7.96 21.30 -5.82
CA LYS A 344 -7.72 19.93 -5.35
C LYS A 344 -8.35 19.76 -3.99
N LEU A 345 -8.85 18.56 -3.74
CA LEU A 345 -9.58 18.18 -2.54
C LEU A 345 -8.79 17.15 -1.75
N VAL A 346 -8.75 17.32 -0.43
CA VAL A 346 -8.14 16.34 0.46
C VAL A 346 -8.81 16.35 1.84
N THR A 347 -8.66 15.27 2.60
CA THR A 347 -9.11 15.18 3.98
C THR A 347 -7.98 14.72 4.90
N ASP A 348 -8.01 15.17 6.15
CA ASP A 348 -7.18 14.64 7.25
C ASP A 348 -7.90 13.55 8.07
N GLY A 349 -9.08 13.11 7.62
CA GLY A 349 -9.97 12.19 8.32
C GLY A 349 -10.99 12.85 9.26
N GLU A 350 -10.82 14.14 9.57
CA GLU A 350 -11.75 14.91 10.43
C GLU A 350 -12.34 16.12 9.70
N ASN A 351 -11.58 16.66 8.74
CA ASN A 351 -11.83 17.93 8.10
C ASN A 351 -11.62 17.81 6.59
N LEU A 352 -12.32 18.67 5.87
CA LEU A 352 -12.26 18.77 4.41
C LEU A 352 -11.46 20.02 4.03
N TYR A 353 -10.40 19.84 3.23
CA TYR A 353 -9.56 20.93 2.73
C TYR A 353 -9.60 20.98 1.21
N TYR A 354 -9.66 22.18 0.67
CA TYR A 354 -9.60 22.39 -0.78
C TYR A 354 -8.71 23.58 -1.13
N SER A 355 -8.12 23.56 -2.31
CA SER A 355 -7.29 24.66 -2.82
C SER A 355 -8.05 25.53 -3.83
N LEU A 356 -7.73 26.82 -3.80
CA LEU A 356 -7.88 27.75 -4.92
C LEU A 356 -6.49 28.11 -5.47
N SER A 357 -6.39 29.01 -6.46
CA SER A 357 -5.11 29.36 -7.09
C SER A 357 -4.06 29.90 -6.12
N SER A 358 -4.49 30.54 -5.02
CA SER A 358 -3.63 31.29 -4.10
C SER A 358 -3.86 31.02 -2.62
N GLY A 359 -4.66 30.01 -2.28
CA GLY A 359 -4.90 29.65 -0.89
C GLY A 359 -5.49 28.25 -0.69
N VAL A 360 -5.25 27.71 0.49
CA VAL A 360 -5.84 26.47 1.00
C VAL A 360 -6.91 26.82 2.02
N TYR A 361 -8.09 26.22 1.86
CA TYR A 361 -9.28 26.49 2.65
C TYR A 361 -9.74 25.22 3.34
N LYS A 362 -10.23 25.37 4.57
CA LYS A 362 -10.94 24.32 5.32
C LYS A 362 -12.43 24.58 5.22
N TYR A 363 -13.22 23.60 4.82
CA TYR A 363 -14.67 23.74 4.79
C TYR A 363 -15.26 23.67 6.20
N ASN A 364 -16.00 24.70 6.60
CA ASN A 364 -16.69 24.75 7.88
C ASN A 364 -18.17 24.40 7.68
N PHE A 365 -18.55 23.17 8.04
CA PHE A 365 -19.91 22.65 7.88
C PHE A 365 -20.96 23.43 8.70
N GLU A 366 -20.60 23.95 9.88
CA GLU A 366 -21.53 24.75 10.70
C GLU A 366 -21.86 26.10 10.06
N LYS A 367 -20.86 26.72 9.41
CA LYS A 367 -21.00 28.04 8.77
C LYS A 367 -21.42 27.94 7.31
N GLY A 368 -21.33 26.76 6.71
CA GLY A 368 -21.59 26.53 5.28
C GLY A 368 -20.65 27.30 4.36
N LYS A 369 -19.37 27.43 4.73
CA LYS A 369 -18.37 28.17 3.92
C LYS A 369 -16.94 27.68 4.18
N GLY A 370 -16.06 27.92 3.21
CA GLY A 370 -14.62 27.77 3.40
C GLY A 370 -14.01 28.87 4.27
N GLU A 371 -13.02 28.49 5.07
CA GLU A 371 -12.19 29.38 5.87
C GLU A 371 -10.74 29.24 5.43
N LEU A 372 -10.09 30.37 5.10
CA LEU A 372 -8.69 30.37 4.65
C LEU A 372 -7.79 29.85 5.78
N VAL A 373 -7.03 28.79 5.49
CA VAL A 373 -6.05 28.18 6.41
C VAL A 373 -4.65 28.67 6.08
N TYR A 374 -4.34 28.78 4.79
CA TYR A 374 -3.00 29.13 4.34
C TYR A 374 -3.03 29.87 3.01
N SER A 375 -2.11 30.80 2.83
CA SER A 375 -1.87 31.49 1.55
C SER A 375 -0.37 31.60 1.33
N PRO A 376 0.19 30.87 0.33
CA PRO A 376 1.61 30.92 0.04
C PRO A 376 2.02 32.29 -0.55
N SER A 377 3.29 32.64 -0.38
CA SER A 377 3.86 33.78 -1.11
C SER A 377 4.12 33.40 -2.56
N LEU A 378 3.26 33.83 -3.48
CA LEU A 378 3.38 33.59 -4.92
C LEU A 378 4.09 34.73 -5.64
N ASN A 379 4.90 34.41 -6.66
CA ASN A 379 5.68 35.40 -7.42
C ASN A 379 4.91 36.11 -8.56
N GLY A 380 3.60 35.87 -8.68
CA GLY A 380 2.72 36.44 -9.71
C GLY A 380 2.62 35.63 -11.00
N VAL A 381 3.45 34.60 -11.19
CA VAL A 381 3.34 33.62 -12.28
C VAL A 381 3.10 32.20 -11.79
N GLU A 382 3.02 32.01 -10.47
CA GLU A 382 2.74 30.75 -9.78
C GLU A 382 1.29 30.65 -9.31
N SER A 383 0.80 29.41 -9.18
CA SER A 383 -0.46 29.07 -8.52
C SER A 383 -0.33 27.73 -7.79
N ILE A 384 -1.24 27.45 -6.86
CA ILE A 384 -1.38 26.13 -6.23
C ILE A 384 -2.04 25.19 -7.23
N TYR A 385 -1.38 24.10 -7.58
CA TYR A 385 -1.86 23.10 -8.54
C TYR A 385 -2.14 21.74 -7.92
N GLY A 386 -1.41 21.40 -6.85
CA GLY A 386 -1.54 20.13 -6.16
C GLY A 386 -1.81 20.30 -4.68
N LEU A 387 -2.53 19.35 -4.11
CA LEU A 387 -2.82 19.27 -2.69
C LEU A 387 -2.78 17.80 -2.26
N SER A 388 -2.05 17.50 -1.19
CA SER A 388 -2.12 16.20 -0.52
C SER A 388 -2.09 16.36 0.99
N TYR A 389 -2.38 15.27 1.70
CA TYR A 389 -2.28 15.18 3.14
C TYR A 389 -1.31 14.06 3.49
N GLU A 390 -0.31 14.37 4.30
CA GLU A 390 0.66 13.39 4.77
C GLU A 390 1.17 13.79 6.16
N ASN A 391 1.15 12.86 7.11
CA ASN A 391 1.77 13.02 8.43
C ASN A 391 1.34 14.28 9.20
N GLY A 392 0.05 14.65 9.14
CA GLY A 392 -0.49 15.85 9.82
C GLY A 392 -0.30 17.16 9.06
N TYR A 393 0.37 17.11 7.91
CA TYR A 393 0.60 18.24 7.03
C TYR A 393 -0.29 18.17 5.81
N ILE A 394 -0.87 19.30 5.44
CA ILE A 394 -1.31 19.54 4.07
C ILE A 394 -0.08 20.00 3.30
N ILE A 395 0.21 19.34 2.18
CA ILE A 395 1.28 19.70 1.27
C ILE A 395 0.62 20.38 0.08
N CYS A 396 0.96 21.65 -0.15
CA CYS A 396 0.55 22.35 -1.36
C CYS A 396 1.71 22.37 -2.37
N GLN A 397 1.43 21.93 -3.59
CA GLN A 397 2.34 21.98 -4.72
C GLN A 397 2.06 23.24 -5.53
N ILE A 398 3.09 24.07 -5.67
CA ILE A 398 3.06 25.37 -6.31
C ILE A 398 3.89 25.30 -7.58
N ASN A 399 3.24 25.62 -8.70
CA ASN A 399 3.84 25.58 -10.03
C ASN A 399 3.46 26.83 -10.84
N GLU A 400 4.25 27.13 -11.87
CA GLU A 400 3.89 28.16 -12.85
C GLU A 400 2.78 27.71 -13.81
N SER A 401 2.55 26.40 -13.90
CA SER A 401 1.65 25.73 -14.84
C SER A 401 1.36 24.29 -14.34
N PRO A 402 0.19 23.69 -14.66
CA PRO A 402 -0.13 22.29 -14.36
C PRO A 402 0.68 21.34 -15.24
N ASN A 403 1.15 21.80 -16.41
CA ASN A 403 2.14 21.09 -17.20
C ASN A 403 3.52 21.31 -16.60
N ILE A 404 3.88 20.48 -15.62
CA ILE A 404 5.15 20.57 -14.89
C ILE A 404 6.30 20.31 -15.88
N SER A 405 7.08 21.35 -16.15
CA SER A 405 8.28 21.30 -17.00
C SER A 405 9.57 21.73 -16.27
N SER A 406 9.43 22.08 -14.98
CA SER A 406 10.49 22.53 -14.07
C SER A 406 10.23 21.93 -12.68
N SER A 407 11.19 22.03 -11.75
CA SER A 407 11.01 21.56 -10.38
C SER A 407 9.83 22.25 -9.68
N SER A 408 8.92 21.47 -9.11
CA SER A 408 7.80 21.98 -8.31
C SER A 408 8.29 22.62 -6.99
N ARG A 409 7.59 23.65 -6.50
CA ARG A 409 7.78 24.17 -5.13
C ARG A 409 6.74 23.54 -4.22
N TYR A 410 7.16 23.05 -3.07
CA TYR A 410 6.27 22.47 -2.05
C TYR A 410 6.29 23.30 -0.78
N GLU A 411 5.12 23.53 -0.19
CA GLU A 411 4.99 24.11 1.14
C GLU A 411 4.11 23.22 2.01
N LYS A 412 4.52 23.00 3.26
CA LYS A 412 3.84 22.15 4.22
C LYS A 412 3.11 22.99 5.25
N ILE A 413 1.86 22.65 5.52
CA ILE A 413 0.96 23.38 6.41
C ILE A 413 0.53 22.40 7.51
N LEU A 414 0.93 22.66 8.75
CA LEU A 414 0.46 21.86 9.89
C LEU A 414 -1.02 22.16 10.11
N VAL A 415 -1.89 21.18 9.87
CA VAL A 415 -3.36 21.33 10.05
C VAL A 415 -3.91 20.47 11.18
N SER A 416 -3.12 19.49 11.61
CA SER A 416 -3.35 18.71 12.82
C SER A 416 -2.22 19.04 13.78
N ALA A 417 -2.52 19.64 14.95
CA ALA A 417 -1.53 19.99 15.97
C ALA A 417 -1.00 18.76 16.75
N LYS A 418 -0.96 17.62 16.06
CA LYS A 418 -0.43 16.34 16.49
C LYS A 418 1.12 16.44 16.38
N ASP A 419 1.66 17.31 17.24
CA ASP A 419 3.04 17.64 17.61
C ASP A 419 4.08 18.06 16.54
N GLU A 420 4.43 19.34 16.56
CA GLU A 420 5.54 20.01 15.87
C GLU A 420 6.95 19.60 16.40
N LYS A 421 7.07 18.37 16.91
CA LYS A 421 8.28 17.78 17.51
C LYS A 421 8.60 16.40 16.95
N ARG A 422 8.33 16.19 15.66
CA ARG A 422 8.33 14.87 15.00
C ARG A 422 9.42 14.73 13.94
N ASP A 423 10.68 14.90 14.36
CA ASP A 423 11.80 14.16 13.74
C ASP A 423 11.89 12.80 14.44
N SER A 424 10.87 11.96 14.26
CA SER A 424 10.78 10.51 14.57
C SER A 424 9.31 10.16 14.73
N ILE A 425 8.79 9.40 13.77
CA ILE A 425 7.78 8.34 13.89
C ILE A 425 6.58 8.67 14.77
N VAL A 426 5.45 8.85 14.09
CA VAL A 426 4.18 9.19 14.73
C VAL A 426 3.57 7.94 15.36
N VAL A 427 3.42 7.98 16.67
CA VAL A 427 2.45 7.17 17.37
C VAL A 427 1.12 7.96 17.45
N ASN A 428 -0.03 7.31 17.28
CA ASN A 428 -1.38 7.88 17.27
C ASN A 428 -1.62 8.82 18.49
N GLU A 429 -2.53 9.79 18.38
CA GLU A 429 -2.77 10.81 19.44
C GLU A 429 -3.39 10.24 20.72
N ASN A 430 -4.01 9.08 20.61
CA ASN A 430 -4.50 8.27 21.72
C ASN A 430 -3.62 7.04 21.97
N ALA A 431 -2.43 7.01 21.40
CA ALA A 431 -1.56 5.87 21.52
C ALA A 431 -0.97 5.76 22.90
N PHE A 432 -1.04 4.53 23.41
CA PHE A 432 -0.31 4.12 24.59
C PHE A 432 1.18 3.89 24.29
N VAL A 433 1.60 3.78 23.02
CA VAL A 433 3.00 3.52 22.66
C VAL A 433 3.82 4.82 22.63
N LEU A 434 4.95 4.83 23.30
CA LEU A 434 5.88 5.96 23.36
C LEU A 434 7.27 5.47 22.94
N LEU A 435 7.78 5.98 21.82
CA LEU A 435 9.13 5.65 21.35
C LEU A 435 10.15 6.57 22.05
N ASP A 436 11.07 5.98 22.82
CA ASP A 436 12.07 6.67 23.62
C ASP A 436 13.43 5.97 23.51
N GLY A 437 14.34 6.57 22.75
CA GLY A 437 15.64 6.00 22.44
C GLY A 437 15.52 4.72 21.61
N GLU A 438 15.97 3.60 22.15
CA GLU A 438 15.87 2.26 21.54
C GLU A 438 14.65 1.47 22.03
N TYR A 439 13.72 2.08 22.79
CA TYR A 439 12.60 1.40 23.42
C TYR A 439 11.24 1.94 22.98
N ALA A 440 10.24 1.07 22.94
CA ALA A 440 8.83 1.40 22.79
C ALA A 440 8.10 1.12 24.12
N LYS A 441 7.75 2.17 24.84
CA LYS A 441 7.17 2.13 26.18
C LYS A 441 5.66 2.35 26.15
N GLY A 442 4.98 2.07 27.26
CA GLY A 442 3.57 2.39 27.46
C GLY A 442 2.57 1.40 26.87
N VAL A 443 3.04 0.34 26.19
CA VAL A 443 2.22 -0.81 25.77
C VAL A 443 1.58 -1.48 27.01
N PRO A 444 0.24 -1.54 27.12
CA PRO A 444 -0.43 -2.28 28.19
C PRO A 444 -0.19 -3.79 28.08
N CYS A 445 -0.25 -4.51 29.19
CA CYS A 445 -0.24 -5.97 29.14
C CYS A 445 -1.49 -6.51 28.43
N ASN A 446 -1.38 -7.67 27.81
CA ASN A 446 -2.41 -8.28 26.97
C ASN A 446 -2.76 -7.49 25.68
N THR A 447 -1.86 -6.63 25.21
CA THR A 447 -2.02 -5.94 23.92
C THR A 447 -1.51 -6.84 22.79
N THR A 448 -2.30 -6.98 21.74
CA THR A 448 -1.97 -7.74 20.53
C THR A 448 -1.03 -6.97 19.60
N VAL A 449 -0.35 -7.68 18.69
CA VAL A 449 0.47 -7.06 17.64
C VAL A 449 -0.36 -6.11 16.78
N SER A 450 -1.59 -6.47 16.38
CA SER A 450 -2.48 -5.59 15.62
C SER A 450 -2.76 -4.29 16.37
N GLU A 451 -3.06 -4.36 17.67
CA GLU A 451 -3.39 -3.16 18.46
C GLU A 451 -2.17 -2.23 18.59
N VAL A 452 -0.95 -2.77 18.72
CA VAL A 452 0.29 -1.96 18.73
C VAL A 452 0.56 -1.35 17.35
N LEU A 453 0.42 -2.12 16.27
CA LEU A 453 0.65 -1.63 14.90
C LEU A 453 -0.36 -0.55 14.49
N GLU A 454 -1.62 -0.67 14.92
CA GLU A 454 -2.65 0.38 14.74
C GLU A 454 -2.27 1.71 15.43
N GLN A 455 -1.41 1.67 16.44
CA GLN A 455 -0.89 2.88 17.06
C GLN A 455 0.24 3.51 16.27
N ILE A 456 0.92 2.80 15.37
CA ILE A 456 2.07 3.32 14.61
C ILE A 456 1.55 3.88 13.30
N TYR A 457 1.55 5.20 13.19
CA TYR A 457 1.13 5.89 11.98
C TYR A 457 2.18 5.66 10.89
N ASN A 458 1.71 5.47 9.66
CA ASN A 458 2.45 5.22 8.42
C ASN A 458 2.64 3.75 8.00
N GLY A 459 1.99 2.77 8.64
CA GLY A 459 1.74 1.41 8.11
C GLY A 459 2.95 0.51 7.83
N ASN A 460 4.16 1.05 7.90
CA ASN A 460 5.40 0.38 7.58
C ASN A 460 6.13 -0.06 8.85
N ALA A 461 5.46 -0.88 9.66
CA ALA A 461 6.03 -1.40 10.89
C ALA A 461 5.70 -2.88 11.05
N VAL A 462 6.68 -3.66 11.49
CA VAL A 462 6.49 -5.07 11.86
C VAL A 462 6.96 -5.29 13.29
N ILE A 463 6.30 -6.20 14.01
CA ILE A 463 6.71 -6.60 15.35
C ILE A 463 7.32 -7.99 15.28
N SER A 464 8.50 -8.16 15.87
CA SER A 464 9.23 -9.42 15.89
C SER A 464 9.63 -9.82 17.31
N ASP A 465 9.82 -11.10 17.56
CA ASP A 465 10.31 -11.59 18.83
C ASP A 465 11.81 -11.31 19.04
N LYS A 466 12.34 -11.67 20.22
CA LYS A 466 13.78 -11.54 20.55
C LYS A 466 14.72 -12.28 19.59
N LEU A 467 14.22 -13.26 18.84
CA LEU A 467 14.99 -14.03 17.85
C LEU A 467 14.88 -13.42 16.44
N GLY A 468 14.06 -12.38 16.26
CA GLY A 468 13.84 -11.70 14.99
C GLY A 468 12.73 -12.33 14.13
N ARG A 469 11.92 -13.23 14.69
CA ARG A 469 10.76 -13.81 13.97
C ARG A 469 9.59 -12.86 14.08
N VAL A 470 8.98 -12.48 12.96
CA VAL A 470 7.79 -11.62 12.97
C VAL A 470 6.65 -12.33 13.69
N LEU A 471 5.87 -11.57 14.45
CA LEU A 471 4.75 -12.08 15.22
C LEU A 471 3.44 -11.90 14.43
N PRO A 472 2.55 -12.91 14.41
CA PRO A 472 1.20 -12.78 13.88
C PRO A 472 0.42 -11.64 14.55
N LEU A 473 -0.54 -11.04 13.84
CA LEU A 473 -1.33 -9.90 14.32
C LEU A 473 -2.07 -10.18 15.64
N ASP A 474 -2.53 -11.41 15.81
CA ASP A 474 -3.35 -11.84 16.95
C ASP A 474 -2.50 -12.20 18.20
N ASP A 475 -1.17 -12.30 18.04
CA ASP A 475 -0.28 -12.66 19.12
C ASP A 475 -0.13 -11.49 20.11
N LEU A 476 0.05 -11.84 21.39
CA LEU A 476 0.37 -10.84 22.41
C LEU A 476 1.81 -10.35 22.26
N CYS A 477 1.96 -9.03 22.29
CA CYS A 477 3.25 -8.37 22.45
C CYS A 477 3.82 -8.63 23.85
N LYS A 478 5.14 -8.75 23.93
CA LYS A 478 5.89 -9.10 25.14
C LYS A 478 7.02 -8.11 25.37
N THR A 479 7.45 -7.97 26.63
CA THR A 479 8.65 -7.20 26.95
C THR A 479 9.87 -7.82 26.27
N GLY A 480 10.44 -7.03 25.36
CA GLY A 480 11.60 -7.36 24.55
C GLY A 480 11.32 -7.86 23.14
N ASP A 481 10.05 -7.92 22.73
CA ASP A 481 9.71 -7.93 21.30
C ASP A 481 10.15 -6.59 20.66
N LYS A 482 10.21 -6.53 19.32
CA LYS A 482 10.83 -5.42 18.60
C LYS A 482 9.92 -4.88 17.51
N ILE A 483 9.58 -3.61 17.63
CA ILE A 483 8.96 -2.82 16.58
C ILE A 483 10.06 -2.42 15.60
N THR A 484 9.96 -2.86 14.36
CA THR A 484 10.89 -2.50 13.28
C THR A 484 10.14 -1.67 12.26
N LEU A 485 10.60 -0.45 12.03
CA LEU A 485 10.04 0.44 11.04
C LEU A 485 10.78 0.26 9.73
N VAL A 486 10.02 0.12 8.65
CA VAL A 486 10.53 -0.12 7.31
C VAL A 486 10.30 1.11 6.44
N ASP A 487 11.26 1.39 5.57
CA ASP A 487 11.16 2.40 4.51
C ASP A 487 11.53 1.68 3.21
N GLY A 488 10.49 1.28 2.47
CA GLY A 488 10.62 0.30 1.39
C GLY A 488 11.27 -1.00 1.90
N ALA A 489 12.43 -1.35 1.32
CA ALA A 489 13.20 -2.54 1.71
C ALA A 489 14.23 -2.31 2.84
N SER A 490 14.34 -1.08 3.38
CA SER A 490 15.34 -0.74 4.39
C SER A 490 14.72 -0.60 5.78
N ILE A 491 15.45 -1.04 6.82
CA ILE A 491 15.06 -0.75 8.21
C ILE A 491 15.40 0.72 8.49
N ALA A 492 14.36 1.52 8.75
CA ALA A 492 14.52 2.92 9.15
C ALA A 492 14.95 3.04 10.62
N SER A 493 14.30 2.28 11.50
CA SER A 493 14.63 2.23 12.93
C SER A 493 14.02 1.00 13.61
N GLN A 494 14.49 0.69 14.82
CA GLN A 494 14.02 -0.44 15.62
C GLN A 494 13.90 -0.05 17.09
N TYR A 495 12.84 -0.50 17.74
CA TYR A 495 12.52 -0.22 19.14
C TYR A 495 12.13 -1.50 19.87
N GLU A 496 12.71 -1.73 21.04
CA GLU A 496 12.39 -2.86 21.92
C GLU A 496 11.19 -2.52 22.83
N ILE A 497 10.14 -3.34 22.80
CA ILE A 497 8.91 -3.16 23.56
C ILE A 497 9.16 -3.32 25.06
N VAL A 498 8.59 -2.41 25.85
CA VAL A 498 8.61 -2.44 27.31
C VAL A 498 7.17 -2.36 27.83
N ILE A 499 6.68 -3.47 28.38
CA ILE A 499 5.37 -3.55 29.04
C ILE A 499 5.61 -3.43 30.55
N LEU A 500 5.11 -2.35 31.17
CA LEU A 500 5.29 -2.14 32.61
C LEU A 500 4.69 -3.29 33.42
N GLY A 501 5.47 -3.85 34.32
CA GLY A 501 5.08 -4.99 35.15
C GLY A 501 5.32 -6.37 34.54
N ASP A 502 5.59 -6.49 33.24
CA ASP A 502 5.96 -7.76 32.57
C ASP A 502 7.47 -8.01 32.73
N VAL A 503 7.84 -8.33 33.97
CA VAL A 503 9.24 -8.43 34.41
C VAL A 503 9.91 -9.66 33.83
N ASP A 504 9.17 -10.74 33.59
CA ASP A 504 9.72 -11.96 32.97
C ASP A 504 9.61 -12.01 31.44
N GLY A 505 8.86 -11.09 30.82
CA GLY A 505 8.79 -10.90 29.37
C GLY A 505 7.85 -11.88 28.67
N ASN A 506 6.76 -12.27 29.33
CA ASN A 506 5.76 -13.18 28.78
C ASN A 506 4.54 -12.45 28.17
N GLY A 507 4.43 -11.13 28.34
CA GLY A 507 3.34 -10.28 27.82
C GLY A 507 2.13 -10.10 28.74
N VAL A 508 2.13 -10.78 29.90
CA VAL A 508 1.07 -10.77 30.91
C VAL A 508 1.69 -10.45 32.27
N VAL A 509 1.05 -9.58 33.07
CA VAL A 509 1.52 -9.28 34.43
C VAL A 509 0.82 -10.17 35.44
N ASP A 510 1.52 -11.17 35.96
CA ASP A 510 0.96 -12.17 36.88
C ASP A 510 1.84 -12.49 38.10
N ALA A 511 1.54 -13.62 38.77
CA ALA A 511 2.26 -14.05 39.96
C ALA A 511 3.75 -14.32 39.69
N THR A 512 4.12 -14.64 38.46
CA THR A 512 5.49 -14.92 38.02
C THR A 512 6.31 -13.65 37.99
N ASP A 513 5.77 -12.54 37.51
CA ASP A 513 6.40 -11.21 37.56
C ASP A 513 6.61 -10.75 38.99
N TYR A 514 5.59 -10.92 39.82
CA TYR A 514 5.68 -10.64 41.25
C TYR A 514 6.79 -11.44 41.93
N MET A 515 6.95 -12.72 41.59
CA MET A 515 8.05 -13.55 42.09
C MET A 515 9.42 -13.13 41.53
N ARG A 516 9.46 -12.69 40.27
CA ARG A 516 10.66 -12.20 39.60
C ARG A 516 11.19 -10.93 40.26
N ILE A 517 10.34 -9.90 40.40
CA ILE A 517 10.74 -8.63 41.03
C ILE A 517 11.05 -8.80 42.52
N LYS A 518 10.36 -9.72 43.23
CA LYS A 518 10.76 -10.09 44.60
C LYS A 518 12.18 -10.65 44.65
N SER A 519 12.57 -11.47 43.68
CA SER A 519 13.91 -12.06 43.62
C SER A 519 14.98 -11.00 43.33
N VAL A 520 14.65 -10.00 42.50
CA VAL A 520 15.51 -8.84 42.22
C VAL A 520 15.67 -7.97 43.46
N PHE A 521 14.58 -7.62 44.12
CA PHE A 521 14.59 -6.85 45.37
C PHE A 521 15.42 -7.51 46.47
N LEU A 522 15.39 -8.85 46.57
CA LEU A 522 16.18 -9.62 47.53
C LEU A 522 17.66 -9.80 47.11
N GLY A 523 18.06 -9.29 45.95
CA GLY A 523 19.43 -9.42 45.40
C GLY A 523 19.76 -10.82 44.88
N ASN A 524 18.76 -11.67 44.64
CA ASN A 524 18.92 -13.04 44.17
C ASN A 524 18.86 -13.17 42.64
N TYR A 525 18.52 -12.09 41.92
CA TYR A 525 18.39 -12.05 40.47
C TYR A 525 18.72 -10.64 39.96
N SER A 526 19.27 -10.52 38.77
CA SER A 526 19.56 -9.23 38.11
C SER A 526 18.81 -9.14 36.78
N LEU A 527 18.23 -7.98 36.50
CA LEU A 527 17.56 -7.67 35.23
C LEU A 527 18.43 -6.73 34.39
N GLU A 528 18.31 -6.85 33.07
CA GLU A 528 18.99 -6.02 32.08
C GLU A 528 17.99 -5.60 30.98
N GLY A 529 18.34 -4.58 30.19
CA GLY A 529 17.57 -4.12 29.02
C GLY A 529 16.10 -3.80 29.33
N SER A 530 15.22 -4.17 28.40
CA SER A 530 13.76 -3.99 28.47
C SER A 530 13.13 -4.57 29.74
N ASN A 531 13.57 -5.75 30.17
CA ASN A 531 13.07 -6.40 31.40
C ASN A 531 13.39 -5.59 32.67
N LYS A 532 14.52 -4.86 32.69
CA LYS A 532 14.83 -3.94 33.80
C LYS A 532 13.90 -2.73 33.80
N LEU A 533 13.63 -2.18 32.61
CA LEU A 533 12.71 -1.04 32.44
C LEU A 533 11.26 -1.42 32.79
N ALA A 534 10.82 -2.63 32.42
CA ALA A 534 9.50 -3.15 32.79
C ALA A 534 9.33 -3.30 34.32
N ALA A 535 10.41 -3.53 35.05
CA ALA A 535 10.41 -3.65 36.51
C ALA A 535 10.44 -2.30 37.26
N ASP A 536 10.86 -1.21 36.61
CA ASP A 536 10.88 0.15 37.16
C ASP A 536 9.57 0.87 36.81
N VAL A 537 8.50 0.56 37.54
CA VAL A 537 7.16 1.14 37.33
C VAL A 537 7.00 2.51 38.00
N THR A 538 8.05 3.03 38.63
CA THR A 538 8.11 4.38 39.17
C THR A 538 8.90 5.35 38.30
N ALA A 539 9.67 4.83 37.34
CA ALA A 539 10.54 5.56 36.42
C ALA A 539 11.58 6.42 37.16
N ASP A 540 12.15 5.89 38.25
CA ASP A 540 13.16 6.58 39.08
C ASP A 540 14.59 6.01 38.93
N ASP A 541 14.78 5.12 37.95
CA ASP A 541 15.99 4.38 37.63
C ASP A 541 16.42 3.38 38.72
N ARG A 542 15.53 3.05 39.65
CA ARG A 542 15.76 2.08 40.73
C ARG A 542 14.63 1.06 40.75
N ILE A 543 14.97 -0.17 41.12
CA ILE A 543 13.97 -1.21 41.40
C ILE A 543 13.95 -1.36 42.91
N ASP A 544 12.94 -0.77 43.56
CA ASP A 544 12.85 -0.74 45.01
C ASP A 544 11.52 -1.31 45.55
N THR A 545 11.29 -1.12 46.85
CA THR A 545 10.07 -1.61 47.50
C THR A 545 8.79 -1.06 46.88
N THR A 546 8.84 0.12 46.28
CA THR A 546 7.70 0.81 45.68
C THR A 546 7.28 0.10 44.40
N ASP A 547 8.21 -0.25 43.51
CA ASP A 547 7.92 -0.98 42.28
C ASP A 547 7.35 -2.37 42.56
N TYR A 548 7.99 -3.08 43.50
CA TYR A 548 7.55 -4.37 43.99
C TYR A 548 6.11 -4.31 44.54
N LEU A 549 5.76 -3.27 45.31
CA LEU A 549 4.42 -3.10 45.85
C LEU A 549 3.39 -2.70 44.79
N ARG A 550 3.77 -1.91 43.78
CA ARG A 550 2.89 -1.52 42.67
C ARG A 550 2.54 -2.70 41.78
N ILE A 551 3.52 -3.49 41.35
CA ILE A 551 3.29 -4.72 40.55
C ILE A 551 2.44 -5.73 41.34
N LYS A 552 2.73 -5.90 42.65
CA LYS A 552 1.87 -6.73 43.52
C LYS A 552 0.43 -6.22 43.57
N SER A 553 0.24 -4.91 43.69
CA SER A 553 -1.09 -4.31 43.82
C SER A 553 -1.87 -4.38 42.49
N PHE A 554 -1.17 -4.31 41.36
CA PHE A 554 -1.70 -4.54 40.02
C PHE A 554 -2.21 -5.96 39.83
N PHE A 555 -1.35 -6.95 40.10
CA PHE A 555 -1.72 -8.36 40.09
C PHE A 555 -2.93 -8.67 41.00
N LEU A 556 -3.06 -7.99 42.14
CA LEU A 556 -4.19 -8.15 43.07
C LEU A 556 -5.45 -7.36 42.66
N GLY A 557 -5.43 -6.61 41.56
CA GLY A 557 -6.55 -5.79 41.08
C GLY A 557 -6.86 -4.58 41.98
N THR A 558 -5.88 -4.12 42.76
CA THR A 558 -6.02 -3.01 43.73
C THR A 558 -5.34 -1.72 43.29
N PHE A 559 -4.65 -1.76 42.15
CA PHE A 559 -3.92 -0.65 41.55
C PHE A 559 -3.86 -0.88 40.04
N ASP A 560 -3.90 0.17 39.24
CA ASP A 560 -3.74 0.09 37.79
C ASP A 560 -2.40 0.72 37.40
N LEU A 561 -1.58 -0.01 36.65
CA LEU A 561 -0.26 0.45 36.19
C LEU A 561 -0.36 1.38 34.98
N TYR A 562 -1.48 1.34 34.26
CA TYR A 562 -1.67 2.03 32.98
C TYR A 562 -2.71 3.16 33.06
N ALA A 563 -3.13 3.53 34.27
CA ALA A 563 -4.15 4.57 34.55
C ALA A 563 -3.62 6.00 34.58
#